data_AF-A0A2T6DR09-F1
#
_entry.id   AF-A0A2T6DR09-F1
#
_cell.length_a   1.000
_cell.length_b   1.000
_cell.length_c   1.000
_cell.angle_alpha   90.00
_cell.angle_beta   90.00
_cell.angle_gamma   90.00
#
_symmetry.space_group_name_H-M   'P 1'
#
loop_
_entity.id
_entity.type
_entity.pdbx_description
1 polymer ?
#
loop_
_entity_poly.entity_id
_entity_poly.type
_entity_poly.pdbx_seq_one_letter_code
_entity_poly.pdbx_strand_id
1 'polypeptide(L)'
;MPLTPTGTRELLEKLGHQPKRFLGQNFLVDGNIVRKSLELAEVHPGDVVVEVGPGLGTLTSALLETGAQVWAVEKDRHLHAYLEENLKPAHPERFYLLEGDAVEFPLANLPLDTANRGFKVVANLPYAISTPWMDAVLSGPLPDRMVLMLQQEAAQRYVAQPGSKQFSAISIFLQAAYDVAPGHKVSAGCFFPRPDIESYLLHLVRKPTPFVFSAEAKAIVRGCFQQRRKQLGALLRDRLPDAGAAFLRQLEAAGFGPRSRPEEVPVALWVNLTPA
;
A
#
# COMPACT_ATOMS: atom_id res chain seq x y z
N MET A 1 -6.35 -23.99 -0.86
CA MET A 1 -5.05 -24.15 -1.59
C MET A 1 -5.04 -23.20 -2.79
N PRO A 2 -3.90 -22.55 -3.12
CA PRO A 2 -3.80 -21.64 -4.27
C PRO A 2 -4.09 -22.36 -5.59
N LEU A 3 -4.58 -21.61 -6.58
CA LEU A 3 -4.72 -22.13 -7.94
C LEU A 3 -3.34 -22.29 -8.58
N THR A 4 -3.09 -23.43 -9.23
CA THR A 4 -1.90 -23.59 -10.08
C THR A 4 -2.05 -22.76 -11.36
N PRO A 5 -0.98 -22.48 -12.14
CA PRO A 5 -1.12 -21.78 -13.43
C PRO A 5 -2.16 -22.41 -14.38
N THR A 6 -2.23 -23.74 -14.40
CA THR A 6 -3.23 -24.48 -15.19
C THR A 6 -4.63 -24.27 -14.61
N GLY A 7 -4.81 -24.46 -13.30
CA GLY A 7 -6.11 -24.26 -12.66
C GLY A 7 -6.63 -22.82 -12.76
N THR A 8 -5.74 -21.83 -12.70
CA THR A 8 -6.09 -20.42 -12.93
C THR A 8 -6.58 -20.21 -14.36
N ARG A 9 -5.91 -20.78 -15.37
CA ARG A 9 -6.35 -20.68 -16.76
C ARG A 9 -7.72 -21.32 -16.97
N GLU A 10 -7.92 -22.54 -16.48
CA GLU A 10 -9.20 -23.26 -16.58
C GLU A 10 -10.33 -22.49 -15.91
N LEU A 11 -10.08 -21.89 -14.74
CA LEU A 11 -11.06 -21.05 -14.06
C LEU A 11 -11.39 -19.80 -14.89
N LEU A 12 -10.38 -19.11 -15.42
CA LEU A 12 -10.59 -17.93 -16.26
C LEU A 12 -11.41 -18.26 -17.52
N GLU A 13 -11.12 -19.39 -18.17
CA GLU A 13 -11.88 -19.89 -19.31
C GLU A 13 -13.34 -20.20 -18.93
N LYS A 14 -13.56 -20.88 -17.81
CA LYS A 14 -14.91 -21.17 -17.27
C LYS A 14 -15.71 -19.90 -17.00
N LEU A 15 -15.04 -18.86 -16.49
CA LEU A 15 -15.65 -17.56 -16.21
C LEU A 15 -15.84 -16.70 -17.47
N GLY A 16 -15.29 -17.12 -18.62
CA GLY A 16 -15.22 -16.28 -19.81
C GLY A 16 -14.42 -14.98 -19.58
N HIS A 17 -13.51 -14.98 -18.60
CA HIS A 17 -12.78 -13.79 -18.16
C HIS A 17 -11.39 -13.73 -18.76
N GLN A 18 -11.07 -12.64 -19.43
CA GLN A 18 -9.72 -12.36 -19.90
C GLN A 18 -9.03 -11.36 -18.96
N PRO A 19 -7.79 -11.65 -18.49
CA PRO A 19 -7.05 -10.73 -17.63
C PRO A 19 -6.89 -9.34 -18.26
N LYS A 20 -7.37 -8.32 -17.55
CA LYS A 20 -7.36 -6.92 -18.00
C LYS A 20 -6.06 -6.24 -17.59
N ARG A 21 -5.14 -6.05 -18.56
CA ARG A 21 -3.84 -5.40 -18.33
C ARG A 21 -3.95 -4.00 -17.72
N PHE A 22 -4.95 -3.20 -18.12
CA PHE A 22 -5.15 -1.85 -17.58
C PHE A 22 -5.58 -1.84 -16.11
N LEU A 23 -6.15 -2.94 -15.60
CA LEU A 23 -6.43 -3.16 -14.18
C LEU A 23 -5.27 -3.84 -13.45
N GLY A 24 -4.15 -4.13 -14.13
CA GLY A 24 -2.99 -4.79 -13.54
C GLY A 24 -3.22 -6.23 -13.10
N GLN A 25 -4.21 -6.93 -13.68
CA GLN A 25 -4.58 -8.30 -13.28
C GLN A 25 -3.46 -9.29 -13.56
N ASN A 26 -2.75 -9.69 -12.49
CA ASN A 26 -1.82 -10.80 -12.43
C ASN A 26 -2.17 -11.60 -11.17
N PHE A 27 -2.76 -12.77 -11.35
CA PHE A 27 -3.30 -13.59 -10.26
C PHE A 27 -2.19 -14.40 -9.61
N LEU A 28 -2.12 -14.37 -8.28
CA LEU A 28 -1.15 -15.14 -7.52
C LEU A 28 -1.48 -16.64 -7.61
N VAL A 29 -0.49 -17.44 -8.03
CA VAL A 29 -0.61 -18.90 -8.24
C VAL A 29 0.33 -19.71 -7.34
N ASP A 30 1.14 -19.05 -6.53
CA ASP A 30 2.11 -19.69 -5.64
C ASP A 30 1.65 -19.69 -4.17
N GLY A 31 1.42 -20.88 -3.63
CA GLY A 31 0.96 -21.06 -2.25
C GLY A 31 1.97 -20.76 -1.18
N ASN A 32 3.25 -20.88 -1.48
CA ASN A 32 4.30 -20.51 -0.54
C ASN A 32 4.31 -18.99 -0.38
N ILE A 33 4.09 -18.25 -1.46
CA ILE A 33 3.96 -16.79 -1.39
C ILE A 33 2.68 -16.38 -0.65
N VAL A 34 1.54 -17.05 -0.88
CA VAL A 34 0.32 -16.83 -0.09
C VAL A 34 0.58 -17.06 1.40
N ARG A 35 1.16 -18.21 1.76
CA ARG A 35 1.49 -18.54 3.15
C ARG A 35 2.45 -17.51 3.75
N LYS A 36 3.48 -17.11 3.00
CA LYS A 36 4.44 -16.09 3.42
C LYS A 36 3.77 -14.74 3.68
N SER A 37 2.79 -14.35 2.88
CA SER A 37 2.00 -13.12 3.10
C SER A 37 1.27 -13.15 4.44
N LEU A 38 0.59 -14.27 4.75
CA LEU A 38 -0.12 -14.47 6.01
C LEU A 38 0.84 -14.53 7.22
N GLU A 39 1.98 -15.22 7.08
CA GLU A 39 3.03 -15.31 8.09
C GLU A 39 3.60 -13.94 8.43
N LEU A 40 4.01 -13.16 7.41
CA LEU A 40 4.53 -11.81 7.62
C LEU A 40 3.47 -10.89 8.22
N ALA A 41 2.20 -11.07 7.86
CA ALA A 41 1.10 -10.29 8.40
C ALA A 41 0.68 -10.74 9.82
N GLU A 42 1.23 -11.84 10.32
CA GLU A 42 0.86 -12.45 11.59
C GLU A 42 -0.66 -12.62 11.71
N VAL A 43 -1.33 -13.11 10.66
CA VAL A 43 -2.79 -13.23 10.66
C VAL A 43 -3.23 -14.32 11.63
N HIS A 44 -4.16 -13.97 12.51
CA HIS A 44 -4.73 -14.85 13.54
C HIS A 44 -6.26 -14.93 13.43
N PRO A 45 -6.88 -16.00 13.96
CA PRO A 45 -8.33 -16.08 14.05
C PRO A 45 -8.92 -14.85 14.76
N GLY A 46 -9.97 -14.26 14.18
CA GLY A 46 -10.63 -13.07 14.72
C GLY A 46 -10.01 -11.73 14.30
N ASP A 47 -8.84 -11.73 13.65
CA ASP A 47 -8.28 -10.50 13.09
C ASP A 47 -9.20 -9.88 12.03
N VAL A 48 -9.15 -8.56 11.91
CA VAL A 48 -9.75 -7.82 10.80
C VAL A 48 -8.66 -7.54 9.76
N VAL A 49 -8.89 -8.00 8.53
CA VAL A 49 -7.96 -7.84 7.41
C VAL A 49 -8.65 -7.14 6.26
N VAL A 50 -8.02 -6.10 5.73
CA VAL A 50 -8.41 -5.46 4.47
C VAL A 50 -7.58 -6.07 3.33
N GLU A 51 -8.26 -6.45 2.25
CA GLU A 51 -7.65 -6.91 1.00
C GLU A 51 -8.06 -5.99 -0.16
N VAL A 52 -7.10 -5.65 -1.02
CA VAL A 52 -7.36 -4.83 -2.21
C VAL A 52 -7.13 -5.67 -3.45
N GLY A 53 -8.14 -5.75 -4.31
CA GLY A 53 -8.09 -6.53 -5.54
C GLY A 53 -8.00 -8.04 -5.27
N PRO A 54 -9.01 -8.66 -4.63
CA PRO A 54 -9.02 -10.09 -4.33
C PRO A 54 -8.95 -10.97 -5.60
N GLY A 55 -9.41 -10.47 -6.75
CA GLY A 55 -9.31 -11.16 -8.03
C GLY A 55 -10.04 -12.51 -8.03
N LEU A 56 -9.30 -13.60 -8.20
CA LEU A 56 -9.84 -14.97 -8.16
C LEU A 56 -9.97 -15.53 -6.73
N GLY A 57 -9.70 -14.72 -5.70
CA GLY A 57 -9.89 -15.10 -4.30
C GLY A 57 -8.79 -16.01 -3.73
N THR A 58 -7.64 -16.16 -4.40
CA THR A 58 -6.53 -17.01 -3.92
C THR A 58 -6.06 -16.58 -2.52
N LEU A 59 -5.81 -15.28 -2.33
CA LEU A 59 -5.36 -14.74 -1.05
C LEU A 59 -6.54 -14.62 -0.07
N THR A 60 -7.70 -14.14 -0.55
CA THR A 60 -8.95 -14.07 0.22
C THR A 60 -9.31 -15.40 0.90
N SER A 61 -9.28 -16.50 0.15
CA SER A 61 -9.60 -17.84 0.68
C SER A 61 -8.63 -18.23 1.79
N ALA A 62 -7.33 -18.00 1.60
CA ALA A 62 -6.33 -18.29 2.62
C ALA A 62 -6.52 -17.43 3.88
N LEU A 63 -6.83 -16.15 3.72
CA LEU A 63 -7.15 -15.26 4.85
C LEU A 63 -8.39 -15.76 5.61
N LEU A 64 -9.45 -16.15 4.91
CA LEU A 64 -10.67 -16.68 5.52
C LEU A 64 -10.45 -18.04 6.22
N GLU A 65 -9.58 -18.89 5.66
CA GLU A 65 -9.18 -20.17 6.27
C GLU A 65 -8.49 -19.98 7.64
N THR A 66 -7.83 -18.84 7.89
CA THR A 66 -7.25 -18.53 9.21
C THR A 66 -8.28 -18.25 10.31
N GLY A 67 -9.55 -18.02 9.95
CA GLY A 67 -10.57 -17.54 10.89
C GLY A 67 -10.66 -16.01 10.99
N ALA A 68 -9.90 -15.26 10.18
CA ALA A 68 -10.01 -13.80 10.11
C ALA A 68 -11.35 -13.34 9.50
N GLN A 69 -11.70 -12.08 9.77
CA GLN A 69 -12.69 -11.30 9.04
C GLN A 69 -11.98 -10.53 7.92
N VAL A 70 -12.43 -10.67 6.68
CA VAL A 70 -11.81 -10.09 5.50
C VAL A 70 -12.75 -9.07 4.87
N TRP A 71 -12.26 -7.85 4.71
CA TRP A 71 -12.91 -6.74 4.01
C TRP A 71 -12.18 -6.50 2.69
N ALA A 72 -12.82 -6.82 1.58
CA ALA A 72 -12.19 -6.75 0.26
C ALA A 72 -12.88 -5.74 -0.66
N VAL A 73 -12.09 -5.05 -1.47
CA VAL A 73 -12.60 -4.20 -2.55
C VAL A 73 -12.11 -4.71 -3.90
N GLU A 74 -13.04 -4.99 -4.81
CA GLU A 74 -12.78 -5.47 -6.17
C GLU A 74 -13.40 -4.51 -7.18
N LYS A 75 -12.58 -4.04 -8.13
CA LYS A 75 -13.02 -3.09 -9.16
C LYS A 75 -13.64 -3.79 -10.37
N ASP A 76 -13.22 -5.01 -10.65
CA ASP A 76 -13.75 -5.78 -11.76
C ASP A 76 -15.07 -6.46 -11.38
N ARG A 77 -16.18 -5.91 -11.87
CA ARG A 77 -17.53 -6.45 -11.65
C ARG A 77 -17.66 -7.96 -11.93
N HIS A 78 -16.93 -8.52 -12.90
CA HIS A 78 -17.03 -9.95 -13.20
C HIS A 78 -16.38 -10.80 -12.11
N LEU A 79 -15.22 -10.36 -11.62
CA LEU A 79 -14.52 -11.04 -10.52
C LEU A 79 -15.23 -10.82 -9.19
N HIS A 80 -15.80 -9.64 -8.97
CA HIS A 80 -16.69 -9.37 -7.84
C HIS A 80 -17.87 -10.35 -7.82
N ALA A 81 -18.61 -10.48 -8.93
CA ALA A 81 -19.74 -11.41 -9.04
C ALA A 81 -19.30 -12.86 -8.81
N TYR A 82 -18.14 -13.27 -9.35
CA TYR A 82 -17.57 -14.58 -9.08
C TYR A 82 -17.34 -14.84 -7.58
N LEU A 83 -16.76 -13.89 -6.85
CA LEU A 83 -16.49 -14.02 -5.41
C LEU A 83 -17.78 -14.02 -4.57
N GLU A 84 -18.77 -13.20 -4.96
CA GLU A 84 -20.12 -13.21 -4.35
C GLU A 84 -20.81 -14.57 -4.52
N GLU A 85 -20.70 -15.20 -5.67
CA GLU A 85 -21.36 -16.48 -5.94
C GLU A 85 -20.62 -17.68 -5.31
N ASN A 86 -19.29 -17.65 -5.28
CA ASN A 86 -18.48 -18.84 -5.01
C ASN A 86 -17.77 -18.83 -3.64
N LEU A 87 -17.50 -17.66 -3.06
CA LEU A 87 -16.73 -17.56 -1.81
C LEU A 87 -17.57 -16.99 -0.65
N LYS A 88 -18.36 -15.94 -0.91
CA LYS A 88 -19.23 -15.31 0.11
C LYS A 88 -20.20 -16.28 0.81
N PRO A 89 -20.85 -17.25 0.14
CA PRO A 89 -21.82 -18.14 0.80
C PRO A 89 -21.19 -19.06 1.87
N ALA A 90 -19.90 -19.39 1.72
CA ALA A 90 -19.17 -20.19 2.69
C ALA A 90 -18.71 -19.36 3.92
N HIS A 91 -18.67 -18.04 3.80
CA HIS A 91 -18.16 -17.12 4.83
C HIS A 91 -19.04 -15.86 5.02
N PRO A 92 -20.37 -15.99 5.19
CA PRO A 92 -21.29 -14.85 5.14
C PRO A 92 -21.03 -13.80 6.23
N GLU A 93 -20.57 -14.24 7.41
CA GLU A 93 -20.29 -13.42 8.59
C GLU A 93 -18.83 -12.92 8.67
N ARG A 94 -17.97 -13.34 7.74
CA ARG A 94 -16.53 -13.03 7.81
C ARG A 94 -15.96 -12.45 6.53
N PHE A 95 -16.61 -12.62 5.39
CA PHE A 95 -16.15 -12.03 4.13
C PHE A 95 -17.06 -10.88 3.73
N TYR A 96 -16.56 -9.65 3.76
CA TYR A 96 -17.26 -8.46 3.32
C TYR A 96 -16.62 -8.01 2.00
N LEU A 97 -17.41 -8.00 0.93
CA LEU A 97 -16.91 -7.68 -0.41
C LEU A 97 -17.61 -6.43 -0.93
N LEU A 98 -16.81 -5.50 -1.46
CA LEU A 98 -17.25 -4.25 -2.05
C LEU A 98 -16.87 -4.23 -3.53
N GLU A 99 -17.85 -4.03 -4.41
CA GLU A 99 -17.58 -3.61 -5.80
C GLU A 99 -17.19 -2.14 -5.81
N GLY A 100 -15.95 -1.81 -6.15
CA GLY A 100 -15.51 -0.41 -6.12
C GLY A 100 -14.05 -0.17 -6.47
N ASP A 101 -13.68 1.10 -6.59
CA ASP A 101 -12.28 1.52 -6.75
C ASP A 101 -11.61 1.62 -5.38
N ALA A 102 -10.48 0.92 -5.22
CA ALA A 102 -9.72 0.96 -3.97
C ALA A 102 -9.13 2.34 -3.65
N VAL A 103 -8.90 3.22 -4.62
CA VAL A 103 -8.46 4.60 -4.33
C VAL A 103 -9.59 5.41 -3.69
N GLU A 104 -10.84 5.15 -4.07
CA GLU A 104 -12.02 5.78 -3.48
C GLU A 104 -12.41 5.12 -2.14
N PHE A 105 -12.25 3.79 -2.06
CA PHE A 105 -12.56 2.98 -0.89
C PHE A 105 -11.31 2.23 -0.38
N PRO A 106 -10.31 2.94 0.18
CA PRO A 106 -8.99 2.37 0.51
C PRO A 106 -9.04 1.26 1.56
N LEU A 107 -10.08 1.28 2.41
CA LEU A 107 -10.31 0.30 3.46
C LEU A 107 -11.54 -0.59 3.19
N ALA A 108 -12.00 -0.68 1.93
CA ALA A 108 -13.14 -1.51 1.53
C ALA A 108 -14.42 -1.27 2.37
N ASN A 109 -14.70 -0.02 2.74
CA ASN A 109 -15.81 0.37 3.63
C ASN A 109 -15.78 -0.25 5.04
N LEU A 110 -14.59 -0.64 5.53
CA LEU A 110 -14.41 -1.02 6.92
C LEU A 110 -14.97 0.07 7.87
N PRO A 111 -15.91 -0.26 8.78
CA PRO A 111 -16.48 0.71 9.70
C PRO A 111 -15.40 1.35 10.57
N LEU A 112 -15.50 2.66 10.79
CA LEU A 112 -14.50 3.44 11.51
C LEU A 112 -14.24 2.92 12.93
N ASP A 113 -15.30 2.53 13.65
CA ASP A 113 -15.17 1.95 15.00
C ASP A 113 -14.40 0.63 14.98
N THR A 114 -14.53 -0.17 13.93
CA THR A 114 -13.76 -1.40 13.76
C THR A 114 -12.31 -1.07 13.39
N ALA A 115 -12.09 -0.15 12.45
CA ALA A 115 -10.75 0.28 12.06
C ALA A 115 -9.96 0.86 13.25
N ASN A 116 -10.62 1.61 14.14
CA ASN A 116 -10.01 2.20 15.33
C ASN A 116 -9.62 1.16 16.39
N ARG A 117 -10.22 -0.05 16.39
CA ARG A 117 -9.82 -1.15 17.27
C ARG A 117 -8.57 -1.89 16.79
N GLY A 118 -8.19 -1.72 15.53
CA GLY A 118 -7.06 -2.38 14.91
C GLY A 118 -7.46 -3.26 13.74
N PHE A 119 -6.62 -3.26 12.70
CA PHE A 119 -6.80 -4.04 11.49
C PHE A 119 -5.47 -4.15 10.74
N LYS A 120 -5.39 -5.11 9.83
CA LYS A 120 -4.23 -5.38 8.98
C LYS A 120 -4.59 -5.19 7.51
N VAL A 121 -3.60 -4.93 6.67
CA VAL A 121 -3.78 -4.99 5.21
C VAL A 121 -2.91 -6.09 4.64
N VAL A 122 -3.52 -7.00 3.88
CA VAL A 122 -2.78 -8.03 3.14
C VAL A 122 -3.33 -8.03 1.72
N ALA A 123 -2.51 -7.64 0.74
CA ALA A 123 -3.02 -7.41 -0.62
C ALA A 123 -1.99 -7.72 -1.71
N ASN A 124 -2.48 -8.25 -2.83
CA ASN A 124 -1.75 -8.27 -4.09
C ASN A 124 -2.08 -7.01 -4.90
N LEU A 125 -1.43 -5.89 -4.58
CA LEU A 125 -1.88 -4.58 -5.06
C LEU A 125 -1.71 -4.40 -6.56
N PRO A 126 -2.74 -3.91 -7.29
CA PRO A 126 -2.57 -3.49 -8.66
C PRO A 126 -1.60 -2.31 -8.75
N TYR A 127 -0.57 -2.47 -9.57
CA TYR A 127 0.60 -1.59 -9.56
C TYR A 127 0.30 -0.13 -9.87
N ALA A 128 -0.62 0.10 -10.81
CA ALA A 128 -1.01 1.44 -11.26
C ALA A 128 -1.63 2.29 -10.15
N ILE A 129 -2.26 1.67 -9.15
CA ILE A 129 -2.95 2.38 -8.07
C ILE A 129 -2.17 2.38 -6.75
N SER A 130 -1.08 1.63 -6.64
CA SER A 130 -0.36 1.42 -5.37
C SER A 130 -0.06 2.72 -4.61
N THR A 131 0.53 3.72 -5.29
CA THR A 131 0.90 5.01 -4.69
C THR A 131 -0.30 5.88 -4.30
N PRO A 132 -1.29 6.16 -5.17
CA PRO A 132 -2.48 6.91 -4.77
C PRO A 132 -3.30 6.19 -3.69
N TRP A 133 -3.42 4.86 -3.75
CA TRP A 133 -4.06 4.06 -2.69
C TRP A 133 -3.33 4.21 -1.34
N MET A 134 -2.00 4.07 -1.33
CA MET A 134 -1.20 4.22 -0.11
C MET A 134 -1.37 5.61 0.50
N ASP A 135 -1.46 6.66 -0.32
CA ASP A 135 -1.72 8.00 0.20
C ASP A 135 -3.09 8.14 0.87
N ALA A 136 -4.12 7.54 0.27
CA ALA A 136 -5.46 7.50 0.84
C ALA A 136 -5.47 6.76 2.19
N VAL A 137 -4.80 5.61 2.28
CA VAL A 137 -4.61 4.86 3.55
C VAL A 137 -3.90 5.71 4.60
N LEU A 138 -2.83 6.41 4.23
CA LEU A 138 -2.08 7.31 5.12
C LEU A 138 -2.86 8.58 5.50
N SER A 139 -4.11 8.74 5.08
CA SER A 139 -4.99 9.87 5.42
C SER A 139 -6.16 9.45 6.33
N GLY A 140 -6.27 8.17 6.67
CA GLY A 140 -7.33 7.63 7.54
C GLY A 140 -6.76 6.83 8.73
N PRO A 141 -7.59 5.96 9.35
CA PRO A 141 -7.12 5.01 10.35
C PRO A 141 -5.98 4.16 9.78
N LEU A 142 -4.88 4.09 10.52
CA LEU A 142 -3.68 3.40 10.06
C LEU A 142 -3.76 1.90 10.40
N PRO A 143 -3.53 1.00 9.43
CA PRO A 143 -3.33 -0.42 9.70
C PRO A 143 -2.23 -0.67 10.75
N ASP A 144 -2.39 -1.68 11.59
CA ASP A 144 -1.33 -2.11 12.52
C ASP A 144 -0.15 -2.72 11.76
N ARG A 145 -0.45 -3.41 10.66
CA ARG A 145 0.52 -4.07 9.79
C ARG A 145 0.03 -4.09 8.36
N MET A 146 0.96 -3.93 7.42
CA MET A 146 0.69 -4.08 5.99
C MET A 146 1.66 -5.07 5.37
N VAL A 147 1.12 -6.04 4.61
CA VAL A 147 1.88 -6.95 3.77
C VAL A 147 1.38 -6.85 2.34
N LEU A 148 2.19 -6.20 1.51
CA LEU A 148 1.78 -5.73 0.20
C LEU A 148 2.66 -6.37 -0.87
N MET A 149 2.05 -7.11 -1.80
CA MET A 149 2.71 -7.46 -3.04
C MET A 149 2.74 -6.25 -3.95
N LEU A 150 3.94 -5.85 -4.37
CA LEU A 150 4.16 -4.69 -5.22
C LEU A 150 5.21 -5.03 -6.28
N GLN A 151 5.27 -4.22 -7.33
CA GLN A 151 6.46 -4.19 -8.20
C GLN A 151 7.69 -3.89 -7.34
N GLN A 152 8.83 -4.52 -7.68
CA GLN A 152 10.05 -4.31 -6.93
C GLN A 152 10.46 -2.82 -6.86
N GLU A 153 10.30 -2.06 -7.96
CA GLU A 153 10.61 -0.62 -7.97
C GLU A 153 9.67 0.18 -7.05
N ALA A 154 8.37 -0.14 -7.03
CA ALA A 154 7.42 0.53 -6.15
C ALA A 154 7.74 0.27 -4.67
N ALA A 155 8.06 -0.98 -4.32
CA ALA A 155 8.49 -1.34 -2.97
C ALA A 155 9.79 -0.61 -2.59
N GLN A 156 10.79 -0.55 -3.49
CA GLN A 156 12.03 0.18 -3.25
C GLN A 156 11.81 1.68 -3.05
N ARG A 157 10.87 2.29 -3.80
CA ARG A 157 10.49 3.69 -3.63
C ARG A 157 9.89 3.98 -2.26
N TYR A 158 9.06 3.09 -1.74
CA TYR A 158 8.44 3.23 -0.41
C TYR A 158 9.48 3.24 0.72
N VAL A 159 10.48 2.38 0.61
CA VAL A 159 11.54 2.20 1.63
C VAL A 159 12.85 2.92 1.30
N ALA A 160 12.82 3.76 0.27
CA ALA A 160 13.98 4.51 -0.20
C ALA A 160 14.55 5.37 0.93
N GLN A 161 15.87 5.43 1.02
CA GLN A 161 16.57 6.24 2.02
C GLN A 161 16.81 7.66 1.50
N PRO A 162 16.87 8.67 2.40
CA PRO A 162 17.27 10.03 2.03
C PRO A 162 18.56 10.06 1.21
N GLY A 163 18.63 10.97 0.24
CA GLY A 163 19.72 11.12 -0.72
C GLY A 163 19.64 10.15 -1.91
N SER A 164 18.81 9.11 -1.86
CA SER A 164 18.69 8.16 -2.96
C SER A 164 17.81 8.68 -4.11
N LYS A 165 18.05 8.18 -5.32
CA LYS A 165 17.28 8.55 -6.53
C LYS A 165 15.78 8.26 -6.37
N GLN A 166 15.43 7.21 -5.65
CA GLN A 166 14.04 6.75 -5.47
C GLN A 166 13.32 7.42 -4.28
N PHE A 167 14.03 8.16 -3.43
CA PHE A 167 13.42 8.87 -2.31
C PHE A 167 12.45 9.93 -2.80
N SER A 168 11.24 9.92 -2.24
CA SER A 168 10.12 10.72 -2.70
C SER A 168 9.17 11.08 -1.56
N ALA A 169 8.16 11.89 -1.84
CA ALA A 169 7.14 12.28 -0.86
C ALA A 169 6.47 11.06 -0.19
N ILE A 170 6.15 9.99 -0.95
CA ILE A 170 5.51 8.80 -0.36
C ILE A 170 6.46 8.05 0.58
N SER A 171 7.77 8.07 0.31
CA SER A 171 8.79 7.50 1.19
C SER A 171 8.75 8.17 2.56
N ILE A 172 8.63 9.52 2.58
CA ILE A 172 8.53 10.32 3.80
C ILE A 172 7.26 9.97 4.59
N PHE A 173 6.10 10.03 3.94
CA PHE A 173 4.82 9.81 4.62
C PHE A 173 4.73 8.41 5.22
N LEU A 174 5.19 7.41 4.46
CA LEU A 174 5.15 6.02 4.90
C LEU A 174 6.11 5.78 6.06
N GLN A 175 7.37 6.20 5.95
CA GLN A 175 8.40 5.96 6.96
C GLN A 175 8.19 6.78 8.24
N ALA A 176 7.39 7.85 8.17
CA ALA A 176 6.97 8.60 9.35
C ALA A 176 5.94 7.83 10.21
N ALA A 177 5.15 6.96 9.58
CA ALA A 177 4.10 6.17 10.25
C ALA A 177 4.50 4.70 10.51
N TYR A 178 5.43 4.14 9.73
CA TYR A 178 5.75 2.71 9.73
C TYR A 178 7.24 2.42 9.82
N ASP A 179 7.57 1.32 10.50
CA ASP A 179 8.85 0.63 10.38
C ASP A 179 8.81 -0.37 9.22
N VAL A 180 9.92 -0.47 8.50
CA VAL A 180 10.11 -1.45 7.43
C VAL A 180 10.69 -2.71 8.04
N ALA A 181 9.91 -3.79 8.06
CA ALA A 181 10.34 -5.09 8.52
C ALA A 181 10.89 -5.93 7.35
N PRO A 182 11.59 -7.06 7.63
CA PRO A 182 12.07 -7.95 6.58
C PRO A 182 10.94 -8.41 5.64
N GLY A 183 11.11 -8.14 4.34
CA GLY A 183 10.20 -8.53 3.27
C GLY A 183 10.70 -9.76 2.49
N HIS A 184 10.14 -9.99 1.32
CA HIS A 184 10.51 -11.12 0.47
C HIS A 184 10.51 -10.76 -1.02
N LYS A 185 11.53 -11.18 -1.77
CA LYS A 185 11.51 -11.07 -3.24
C LYS A 185 10.59 -12.14 -3.82
N VAL A 186 9.79 -11.78 -4.82
CA VAL A 186 8.80 -12.69 -5.40
C VAL A 186 9.00 -12.76 -6.90
N SER A 187 9.20 -13.99 -7.40
CA SER A 187 9.42 -14.22 -8.82
C SER A 187 8.17 -13.87 -9.63
N ALA A 188 8.37 -13.29 -10.82
CA ALA A 188 7.30 -13.16 -11.82
C ALA A 188 6.59 -14.51 -12.13
N GLY A 189 7.28 -15.65 -11.98
CA GLY A 189 6.71 -16.99 -12.17
C GLY A 189 5.62 -17.37 -11.14
N CYS A 190 5.47 -16.62 -10.05
CA CYS A 190 4.44 -16.83 -9.05
C CYS A 190 3.06 -16.28 -9.44
N PHE A 191 2.92 -15.72 -10.65
CA PHE A 191 1.68 -15.09 -11.12
C PHE A 191 1.21 -15.63 -12.48
N PHE A 192 -0.09 -15.52 -12.73
CA PHE A 192 -0.72 -15.75 -14.03
C PHE A 192 -1.68 -14.60 -14.41
N PRO A 193 -1.55 -13.98 -15.59
CA PRO A 193 -0.40 -14.06 -16.49
C PRO A 193 0.90 -13.65 -15.77
N ARG A 194 2.03 -14.09 -16.31
CA ARG A 194 3.34 -13.70 -15.78
C ARG A 194 3.57 -12.21 -16.07
N PRO A 195 3.86 -11.36 -15.07
CA PRO A 195 4.23 -9.97 -15.30
C PRO A 195 5.63 -9.89 -15.93
N ASP A 196 5.91 -8.77 -16.59
CA ASP A 196 7.20 -8.51 -17.25
C ASP A 196 8.35 -8.23 -16.28
N ILE A 197 8.03 -8.00 -15.01
CA ILE A 197 8.99 -7.57 -13.99
C ILE A 197 8.82 -8.33 -12.68
N GLU A 198 9.85 -8.26 -11.84
CA GLU A 198 9.87 -8.88 -10.52
C GLU A 198 9.02 -8.12 -9.50
N SER A 199 8.52 -8.88 -8.52
CA SER A 199 7.68 -8.38 -7.44
C SER A 199 8.41 -8.45 -6.10
N TYR A 200 7.87 -7.75 -5.11
CA TYR A 200 8.37 -7.75 -3.75
C TYR A 200 7.20 -7.73 -2.78
N LEU A 201 7.28 -8.58 -1.77
CA LEU A 201 6.39 -8.62 -0.64
C LEU A 201 6.93 -7.66 0.42
N LEU A 202 6.39 -6.45 0.42
CA LEU A 202 6.74 -5.39 1.35
C LEU A 202 6.01 -5.62 2.68
N HIS A 203 6.76 -5.55 3.78
CA HIS A 203 6.23 -5.75 5.13
C HIS A 203 6.48 -4.49 5.97
N LEU A 204 5.38 -3.88 6.43
CA LEU A 204 5.38 -2.64 7.20
C LEU A 204 4.66 -2.85 8.52
N VAL A 205 5.25 -2.38 9.61
CA VAL A 205 4.69 -2.45 10.97
C VAL A 205 4.46 -1.03 11.47
N ARG A 206 3.27 -0.73 11.98
CA ARG A 206 2.96 0.63 12.46
C ARG A 206 3.85 0.97 13.64
N LYS A 207 4.44 2.16 13.63
CA LYS A 207 5.22 2.66 14.77
C LYS A 207 4.34 2.79 16.02
N PRO A 208 4.89 2.68 17.24
CA PRO A 208 4.14 2.95 18.47
C PRO A 208 3.54 4.37 18.51
N THR A 209 4.29 5.34 17.97
CA THR A 209 3.87 6.74 17.81
C THR A 209 3.98 7.12 16.33
N PRO A 210 3.00 6.73 15.49
CA PRO A 210 3.05 7.02 14.07
C PRO A 210 2.79 8.51 13.83
N PHE A 211 3.57 9.13 12.93
CA PHE A 211 3.32 10.50 12.52
C PHE A 211 2.52 10.53 11.21
N VAL A 212 1.37 11.20 11.23
CA VAL A 212 0.51 11.39 10.06
C VAL A 212 0.54 12.86 9.65
N PHE A 213 1.00 13.11 8.44
CA PHE A 213 1.00 14.45 7.86
C PHE A 213 -0.42 14.92 7.56
N SER A 214 -0.72 16.20 7.86
CA SER A 214 -1.96 16.83 7.41
C SER A 214 -2.03 16.93 5.89
N ALA A 215 -3.22 17.17 5.34
CA ALA A 215 -3.41 17.31 3.90
C ALA A 215 -2.56 18.45 3.31
N GLU A 216 -2.46 19.57 4.03
CA GLU A 216 -1.68 20.75 3.68
C GLU A 216 -0.18 20.42 3.66
N ALA A 217 0.31 19.75 4.72
CA ALA A 217 1.71 19.33 4.81
C ALA A 217 2.07 18.35 3.68
N LYS A 218 1.18 17.38 3.38
CA LYS A 218 1.38 16.46 2.24
C LYS A 218 1.47 17.21 0.92
N ALA A 219 0.61 18.19 0.68
CA ALA A 219 0.61 19.01 -0.54
C ALA A 219 1.93 19.78 -0.71
N ILE A 220 2.46 20.35 0.37
CA ILE A 220 3.74 21.06 0.39
C ILE A 220 4.90 20.11 0.06
N VAL A 221 5.00 18.97 0.76
CA VAL A 221 6.07 17.99 0.54
C VAL A 221 6.04 17.51 -0.91
N ARG A 222 4.88 17.13 -1.43
CA ARG A 222 4.70 16.76 -2.85
C ARG A 222 5.16 17.86 -3.80
N GLY A 223 4.79 19.10 -3.49
CA GLY A 223 5.20 20.26 -4.25
C GLY A 223 6.72 20.42 -4.33
N CYS A 224 7.44 20.11 -3.25
CA CYS A 224 8.90 20.12 -3.24
C CYS A 224 9.47 19.04 -4.17
N PHE A 225 8.92 17.83 -4.14
CA PHE A 225 9.39 16.70 -4.97
C PHE A 225 9.03 16.82 -6.46
N GLN A 226 8.01 17.61 -6.85
CA GLN A 226 7.74 17.94 -8.26
C GLN A 226 8.92 18.66 -8.93
N GLN A 227 9.71 19.42 -8.15
CA GLN A 227 10.85 20.19 -8.61
C GLN A 227 12.13 19.75 -7.89
N ARG A 228 12.32 18.43 -7.70
CA ARG A 228 13.41 17.82 -6.91
C ARG A 228 14.83 18.34 -7.16
N ARG A 229 15.12 18.85 -8.37
CA ARG A 229 16.46 19.40 -8.71
C ARG A 229 16.69 20.81 -8.17
N LYS A 230 15.63 21.53 -7.79
CA LYS A 230 15.70 22.85 -7.18
C LYS A 230 16.07 22.75 -5.71
N GLN A 231 16.69 23.82 -5.22
CA GLN A 231 17.08 23.97 -3.83
C GLN A 231 15.86 24.23 -2.93
N LEU A 232 15.86 23.66 -1.73
CA LEU A 232 14.75 23.67 -0.80
C LEU A 232 14.36 25.08 -0.37
N GLY A 233 15.33 25.99 -0.22
CA GLY A 233 15.05 27.39 0.13
C GLY A 233 14.22 28.13 -0.92
N ALA A 234 14.40 27.81 -2.21
CA ALA A 234 13.56 28.37 -3.28
C ALA A 234 12.17 27.74 -3.25
N LEU A 235 12.10 26.41 -3.10
CA LEU A 235 10.84 25.67 -3.08
C LEU A 235 9.94 26.07 -1.91
N LEU A 236 10.52 26.25 -0.72
CA LEU A 236 9.78 26.65 0.47
C LEU A 236 9.32 28.10 0.38
N ARG A 237 10.13 29.02 -0.15
CA ARG A 237 9.70 30.42 -0.35
C ARG A 237 8.47 30.52 -1.25
N ASP A 238 8.43 29.74 -2.32
CA ASP A 238 7.31 29.73 -3.28
C ASP A 238 6.04 29.08 -2.71
N ARG A 239 6.18 28.14 -1.76
CA ARG A 239 5.08 27.28 -1.28
C ARG A 239 4.64 27.55 0.16
N LEU A 240 5.49 28.16 0.96
CA LEU A 240 5.36 28.41 2.40
C LEU A 240 6.11 29.70 2.74
N PRO A 241 5.52 30.89 2.53
CA PRO A 241 6.23 32.16 2.73
C PRO A 241 6.72 32.34 4.18
N ASP A 242 5.79 32.47 5.14
CA ASP A 242 6.15 32.76 6.54
C ASP A 242 6.59 31.50 7.30
N ALA A 243 5.86 30.39 7.13
CA ALA A 243 6.17 29.12 7.77
C ALA A 243 7.42 28.43 7.19
N GLY A 244 7.77 28.69 5.93
CA GLY A 244 8.94 28.07 5.29
C GLY A 244 10.25 28.59 5.86
N ALA A 245 10.31 29.87 6.26
CA ALA A 245 11.47 30.42 6.94
C ALA A 245 11.71 29.79 8.31
N ALA A 246 10.64 29.49 9.06
CA ALA A 246 10.75 28.80 10.34
C ALA A 246 11.24 27.36 10.18
N PHE A 247 10.69 26.62 9.21
CA PHE A 247 11.13 25.27 8.91
C PHE A 247 12.59 25.23 8.44
N LEU A 248 13.01 26.16 7.57
CA LEU A 248 14.42 26.27 7.14
C LEU A 248 15.38 26.46 8.31
N ARG A 249 15.05 27.30 9.30
CA ARG A 249 15.91 27.49 10.49
C ARG A 249 16.08 26.19 11.28
N GLN A 250 15.03 25.37 11.37
CA GLN A 250 15.11 24.05 12.02
C GLN A 250 16.00 23.09 11.21
N LEU A 251 15.88 23.09 9.89
CA LEU A 251 16.72 22.29 9.00
C LEU A 251 18.19 22.70 9.08
N GLU A 252 18.47 23.99 9.12
CA GLU A 252 19.83 24.54 9.23
C GLU A 252 20.52 24.08 10.52
N ALA A 253 19.80 24.06 11.64
CA ALA A 253 20.30 23.54 12.92
C ALA A 253 20.68 22.04 12.85
N ALA A 254 20.11 21.30 11.90
CA ALA A 254 20.41 19.89 11.63
C ALA A 254 21.39 19.69 10.45
N GLY A 255 21.99 20.77 9.92
CA GLY A 255 22.97 20.71 8.82
C GLY A 255 22.38 20.76 7.41
N PHE A 256 21.06 21.00 7.26
CA PHE A 256 20.38 21.09 5.97
C PHE A 256 20.01 22.54 5.66
N GLY A 257 20.82 23.18 4.81
CA GLY A 257 20.65 24.59 4.48
C GLY A 257 19.69 24.85 3.31
N PRO A 258 19.49 26.13 2.95
CA PRO A 258 18.62 26.53 1.84
C PRO A 258 19.03 25.93 0.49
N ARG A 259 20.30 25.53 0.36
CA ARG A 259 20.88 24.90 -0.84
C ARG A 259 20.67 23.39 -0.92
N SER A 260 20.26 22.75 0.18
CA SER A 260 19.90 21.33 0.18
C SER A 260 18.74 21.06 -0.77
N ARG A 261 18.65 19.85 -1.29
CA ARG A 261 17.53 19.39 -2.11
C ARG A 261 16.53 18.61 -1.26
N PRO A 262 15.25 18.56 -1.67
CA PRO A 262 14.22 17.85 -0.92
C PRO A 262 14.60 16.40 -0.60
N GLU A 263 15.23 15.70 -1.55
CA GLU A 263 15.57 14.31 -1.33
C GLU A 263 16.67 14.08 -0.29
N GLU A 264 17.49 15.09 0.04
CA GLU A 264 18.59 14.95 0.99
C GLU A 264 18.10 14.99 2.44
N VAL A 265 16.93 15.58 2.69
CA VAL A 265 16.41 15.82 4.03
C VAL A 265 15.82 14.53 4.63
N PRO A 266 16.28 14.08 5.81
CA PRO A 266 15.75 12.92 6.50
C PRO A 266 14.28 13.04 6.91
N VAL A 267 13.58 11.91 6.97
CA VAL A 267 12.17 11.83 7.39
C VAL A 267 11.95 12.45 8.76
N ALA A 268 12.86 12.22 9.71
CA ALA A 268 12.79 12.77 11.07
C ALA A 268 12.85 14.31 11.14
N LEU A 269 13.27 14.99 10.07
CA LEU A 269 13.18 16.44 9.96
C LEU A 269 11.91 16.88 9.26
N TRP A 270 11.46 16.14 8.24
CA TRP A 270 10.19 16.43 7.55
C TRP A 270 8.97 16.42 8.48
N VAL A 271 8.97 15.59 9.52
CA VAL A 271 7.85 15.56 10.50
C VAL A 271 7.67 16.89 11.26
N ASN A 272 8.69 17.75 11.29
CA ASN A 272 8.59 19.08 11.92
C ASN A 272 7.99 20.14 10.98
N LEU A 273 7.64 19.77 9.74
CA LEU A 273 6.98 20.66 8.81
C LEU A 273 5.56 20.97 9.28
N THR A 274 5.38 22.16 9.83
CA THR A 274 4.07 22.69 10.21
C THR A 274 3.53 23.59 9.09
N PRO A 275 2.42 23.20 8.41
CA PRO A 275 1.68 24.16 7.59
C PRO A 275 1.13 25.28 8.50
N ALA A 276 0.97 26.47 7.94
CA ALA A 276 0.43 27.64 8.64
C ALA A 276 -1.04 27.43 9.02
#